data_AF-A0A831V582-F1
#
_entry.id   AF-A0A831V582-F1
#
_cell.length_a   1.000
_cell.length_b   1.000
_cell.length_c   1.000
_cell.angle_alpha   90.00
_cell.angle_beta   90.00
_cell.angle_gamma   90.00
#
_symmetry.space_group_name_H-M   'P 1'
#
loop_
_entity.id
_entity.type
_entity.pdbx_description
1 polymer ?
#
loop_
_entity_poly.entity_id
_entity_poly.type
_entity_poly.pdbx_seq_one_letter_code
_entity_poly.pdbx_strand_id
1 'polypeptide(L)'
;MSISDKVDNRKPSKRFLTAEKKFQIFLEAQRGDKTAAEILRREGLYSSDLTRIRQQVTEGAMERLSTRPGKRKGTVPLSEYESLKKELEEKERALADLSVELTVLRKKTNGGSWDR
;
A
#
# COMPACT_ATOMS: atom_id res chain seq x y z
N MET A 1 -16.05 -58.28 -2.24
CA MET A 1 -15.68 -57.00 -1.63
C MET A 1 -15.73 -55.91 -2.70
N SER A 2 -16.69 -54.99 -2.64
CA SER A 2 -16.82 -53.88 -3.60
C SER A 2 -15.89 -52.73 -3.21
N ILE A 3 -15.00 -52.35 -4.13
CA ILE A 3 -14.08 -51.21 -3.97
C ILE A 3 -14.90 -49.93 -4.15
N SER A 4 -15.05 -49.19 -3.05
CA SER A 4 -15.68 -47.87 -3.04
C SER A 4 -14.72 -46.84 -3.61
N ASP A 5 -15.06 -46.26 -4.77
CA ASP A 5 -14.42 -45.06 -5.29
C ASP A 5 -14.71 -43.88 -4.36
N LYS A 6 -13.72 -43.51 -3.54
CA LYS A 6 -13.74 -42.26 -2.78
C LYS A 6 -13.59 -41.10 -3.76
N VAL A 7 -14.70 -40.44 -4.06
CA VAL A 7 -14.71 -39.14 -4.75
C VAL A 7 -14.02 -38.12 -3.83
N ASP A 8 -12.82 -37.74 -4.23
CA ASP A 8 -11.95 -36.82 -3.52
C ASP A 8 -12.47 -35.37 -3.64
N ASN A 9 -13.30 -34.96 -2.69
CA ASN A 9 -13.88 -33.62 -2.60
C ASN A 9 -12.89 -32.62 -1.96
N ARG A 10 -11.69 -32.51 -2.54
CA ARG A 10 -10.71 -31.47 -2.15
C ARG A 10 -11.11 -30.13 -2.79
N LYS A 11 -11.71 -29.25 -1.98
CA LYS A 11 -11.96 -27.84 -2.36
C LYS A 11 -10.67 -27.25 -2.94
N PRO A 12 -10.69 -26.65 -4.14
CA PRO A 12 -9.48 -26.08 -4.74
C PRO A 12 -8.94 -25.01 -3.80
N SER A 13 -7.72 -25.22 -3.30
CA SER A 13 -7.01 -24.16 -2.58
C SER A 13 -6.95 -22.95 -3.52
N LYS A 14 -7.36 -21.78 -3.03
CA LYS A 14 -7.20 -20.52 -3.77
C LYS A 14 -5.72 -20.34 -4.01
N ARG A 15 -5.24 -20.78 -5.17
CA ARG A 15 -3.86 -20.57 -5.61
C ARG A 15 -3.73 -19.06 -5.77
N PHE A 16 -2.92 -18.45 -4.91
CA PHE A 16 -2.59 -17.04 -5.07
C PHE A 16 -1.94 -16.86 -6.43
N LEU A 17 -2.54 -16.02 -7.27
CA LEU A 17 -2.03 -15.78 -8.61
C LEU A 17 -0.75 -14.94 -8.49
N THR A 18 0.35 -15.43 -9.07
CA THR A 18 1.63 -14.70 -9.10
C THR A 18 1.48 -13.39 -9.88
N ALA A 19 2.36 -12.43 -9.61
CA ALA A 19 2.36 -11.14 -10.31
C ALA A 19 2.51 -11.31 -11.83
N GLU A 20 3.40 -12.21 -12.26
CA GLU A 20 3.61 -12.55 -13.66
C GLU A 20 2.34 -13.09 -14.32
N LYS A 21 1.63 -13.99 -13.63
CA LYS A 21 0.41 -14.60 -14.17
C LYS A 21 -0.73 -13.59 -14.27
N LYS A 22 -0.85 -12.65 -13.33
CA LYS A 22 -1.78 -11.51 -13.44
C LYS A 22 -1.46 -10.66 -14.68
N PHE A 23 -0.19 -10.38 -14.92
CA PHE A 23 0.24 -9.61 -16.09
C PHE A 23 -0.02 -10.35 -17.42
N GLN A 24 0.18 -11.67 -17.46
CA GLN A 24 -0.20 -12.49 -18.63
C GLN A 24 -1.69 -12.42 -18.93
N ILE A 25 -2.55 -12.54 -17.92
CA ILE A 25 -4.01 -12.43 -18.08
C ILE A 25 -4.40 -11.04 -18.61
N PHE A 26 -3.74 -9.98 -18.14
CA PHE A 26 -3.94 -8.64 -18.66
C PHE A 26 -3.60 -8.55 -20.15
N LEU A 27 -2.45 -9.10 -20.57
CA LEU A 27 -2.05 -9.11 -21.99
C LEU A 27 -3.00 -9.93 -22.86
N GLU A 28 -3.41 -11.13 -22.42
CA GLU A 28 -4.39 -11.96 -23.13
C GLU A 28 -5.72 -11.22 -23.29
N ALA A 29 -6.19 -10.53 -22.24
CA ALA A 29 -7.42 -9.76 -22.28
C ALA A 29 -7.33 -8.51 -23.18
N GLN A 30 -6.13 -7.99 -23.42
CA GLN A 30 -5.90 -6.83 -24.30
C GLN A 30 -5.76 -7.22 -25.78
N ARG A 31 -5.19 -8.40 -26.07
CA ARG A 31 -5.00 -8.89 -27.45
C ARG A 31 -6.32 -9.14 -28.17
N GLY A 32 -7.38 -9.51 -27.44
CA GLY A 32 -8.70 -9.76 -28.02
C GLY A 32 -8.85 -11.11 -28.73
N ASP A 33 -7.80 -11.95 -28.74
CA ASP A 33 -7.82 -13.29 -29.34
C ASP A 33 -8.87 -14.21 -28.71
N LYS A 34 -9.18 -14.00 -27.42
CA LYS A 34 -10.19 -14.74 -26.66
C LYS A 34 -11.09 -13.76 -25.92
N THR A 35 -12.35 -14.12 -25.74
CA THR A 35 -13.25 -13.28 -24.95
C THR A 35 -12.74 -13.21 -23.51
N ALA A 36 -12.83 -12.03 -22.87
CA ALA A 36 -12.39 -11.87 -21.48
C ALA A 36 -13.07 -12.89 -20.54
N ALA A 37 -14.32 -13.26 -20.84
CA ALA A 37 -15.06 -14.26 -20.09
C ALA A 37 -14.45 -15.67 -20.16
N GLU A 38 -13.89 -16.07 -21.30
CA GLU A 38 -13.21 -17.38 -21.45
C GLU A 38 -11.92 -17.45 -20.64
N ILE A 39 -11.12 -16.37 -20.69
CA ILE A 39 -9.86 -16.27 -19.92
C ILE A 39 -10.15 -16.36 -18.42
N LEU A 40 -11.19 -15.65 -17.95
CA LEU A 40 -11.58 -15.65 -16.54
C LEU A 40 -12.09 -17.01 -16.06
N ARG A 41 -12.88 -17.73 -16.87
CA ARG A 41 -13.34 -19.09 -16.54
C ARG A 41 -12.17 -20.08 -16.44
N ARG A 42 -11.19 -19.99 -17.35
CA ARG A 42 -10.00 -20.86 -17.33
C ARG A 42 -9.18 -20.68 -16.06
N GLU A 43 -9.04 -19.45 -15.61
CA GLU A 43 -8.20 -19.10 -14.46
C GLU A 43 -8.97 -19.07 -13.13
N GLY A 44 -10.29 -19.28 -13.16
CA GLY A 44 -11.16 -19.23 -11.97
C GLY A 44 -11.31 -17.83 -11.38
N LEU A 45 -11.23 -16.79 -12.20
CA LEU A 45 -11.29 -15.38 -11.81
C LEU A 45 -12.66 -14.77 -12.09
N TYR A 46 -12.99 -13.72 -11.35
CA TYR A 46 -14.18 -12.91 -11.60
C TYR A 46 -13.85 -11.67 -12.44
N SER A 47 -14.87 -11.04 -13.03
CA SER A 47 -14.71 -9.77 -13.75
C SER A 47 -14.10 -8.66 -12.88
N SER A 48 -14.43 -8.65 -11.58
CA SER A 48 -13.84 -7.74 -10.59
C SER A 48 -12.34 -7.93 -10.42
N ASP A 49 -11.84 -9.18 -10.52
CA ASP A 49 -10.41 -9.45 -10.45
C ASP A 49 -9.69 -8.91 -11.69
N LEU A 50 -10.29 -9.02 -12.88
CA LEU A 50 -9.74 -8.43 -14.10
C LEU A 50 -9.64 -6.91 -14.00
N THR A 51 -10.69 -6.26 -13.47
CA THR A 51 -10.68 -4.81 -13.23
C THR A 51 -9.57 -4.43 -12.26
N ARG A 52 -9.40 -5.18 -11.16
CA ARG A 52 -8.32 -4.96 -10.18
C ARG A 52 -6.94 -5.13 -10.82
N ILE A 53 -6.75 -6.16 -11.64
CA ILE A 53 -5.50 -6.40 -12.37
C ILE A 53 -5.21 -5.23 -13.32
N ARG A 54 -6.19 -4.76 -14.09
CA ARG A 54 -6.05 -3.61 -15.00
C ARG A 54 -5.64 -2.35 -14.26
N GLN A 55 -6.27 -2.09 -13.12
CA GLN A 55 -5.92 -0.95 -12.28
C GLN A 55 -4.47 -1.05 -11.78
N GLN A 56 -4.07 -2.18 -11.19
CA GLN A 56 -2.72 -2.40 -10.68
C GLN A 56 -1.65 -2.25 -11.77
N VAL A 57 -1.90 -2.79 -12.97
CA VAL A 57 -0.97 -2.67 -14.10
C VAL A 57 -0.86 -1.21 -14.55
N THR A 58 -1.98 -0.49 -14.62
CA THR A 58 -2.00 0.92 -15.05
C THR A 58 -1.30 1.81 -14.04
N GLU A 59 -1.60 1.66 -12.75
CA GLU A 59 -0.97 2.43 -11.68
C GLU A 59 0.54 2.18 -11.63
N GLY A 60 0.97 0.92 -11.65
CA GLY A 60 2.39 0.58 -11.64
C GLY A 60 3.13 1.04 -12.91
N ALA A 61 2.48 0.95 -14.08
CA ALA A 61 3.03 1.48 -15.32
C ALA A 61 3.16 3.01 -15.26
N MET A 62 2.11 3.73 -14.83
CA MET A 62 2.13 5.18 -14.72
C MET A 62 3.14 5.65 -13.68
N GLU A 63 3.26 4.98 -12.54
CA GLU A 63 4.27 5.28 -11.52
C GLU A 63 5.67 5.16 -12.13
N ARG A 64 5.99 4.04 -12.77
CA ARG A 64 7.30 3.80 -13.38
C ARG A 64 7.58 4.74 -14.55
N LEU A 65 6.61 5.00 -15.42
CA LEU A 65 6.75 5.88 -16.57
C LEU A 65 6.78 7.37 -16.19
N SER A 66 6.19 7.75 -15.05
CA SER A 66 6.27 9.11 -14.51
C SER A 66 7.66 9.47 -13.97
N THR A 67 8.54 8.48 -13.77
CA THR A 67 9.91 8.74 -13.32
C THR A 67 10.70 9.45 -14.41
N ARG A 68 10.93 10.75 -14.23
CA ARG A 68 11.75 11.54 -15.16
C ARG A 68 13.20 11.05 -15.10
N PRO A 69 13.84 10.73 -16.24
CA PRO A 69 15.28 10.47 -16.26
C PRO A 69 16.02 11.71 -15.75
N GLY A 70 16.79 11.57 -14.67
CA GLY A 70 17.67 12.61 -14.13
C GLY A 70 17.49 12.95 -12.64
N LYS A 71 16.29 12.82 -12.06
CA LYS A 71 16.08 12.99 -10.61
C LYS A 71 15.22 11.86 -10.07
N ARG A 72 15.85 10.86 -9.45
CA ARG A 72 15.14 9.91 -8.58
C ARG A 72 14.52 10.72 -7.45
N LYS A 73 13.19 10.62 -7.25
CA LYS A 73 12.62 10.97 -5.94
C LYS A 73 13.30 10.03 -4.94
N GLY A 74 14.10 10.58 -4.03
CA GLY A 74 14.81 9.78 -3.04
C GLY A 74 13.79 9.02 -2.21
N THR A 75 13.71 7.71 -2.39
CA THR A 75 12.97 6.84 -1.47
C THR A 75 13.85 6.68 -0.24
N VAL A 76 13.39 7.19 0.90
CA VAL A 76 14.06 7.00 2.19
C VAL A 76 13.81 5.56 2.63
N PRO A 77 14.84 4.78 3.00
CA PRO A 77 14.64 3.43 3.50
C PRO A 77 13.80 3.46 4.77
N LEU A 78 12.98 2.42 4.99
CA LEU A 78 12.00 2.39 6.08
C LEU A 78 12.64 2.65 7.46
N SER A 79 13.84 2.14 7.70
CA SER A 79 14.59 2.36 8.94
C SER A 79 14.93 3.83 9.18
N GLU A 80 15.29 4.58 8.13
CA GLU A 80 15.58 6.01 8.24
C GLU A 80 14.28 6.80 8.46
N TYR A 81 13.19 6.37 7.85
CA TYR A 81 11.87 6.97 8.09
C TYR A 81 11.42 6.80 9.55
N GLU A 82 11.58 5.59 10.11
CA GLU A 82 11.23 5.28 11.50
C GLU A 82 12.10 6.07 12.49
N SER A 83 13.40 6.18 12.24
CA SER A 83 14.28 7.00 13.08
C SER A 83 13.89 8.48 13.02
N LEU A 84 13.60 9.00 11.82
CA LEU A 84 13.15 10.39 11.66
C LEU A 84 11.84 10.65 12.40
N LYS A 85 10.90 9.71 12.32
CA LYS A 85 9.62 9.79 13.02
C LYS A 85 9.82 9.81 14.54
N LYS A 86 10.69 8.96 15.06
CA LYS A 86 10.99 8.93 16.49
C LYS A 86 11.63 10.24 16.97
N GLU A 87 12.60 10.76 16.23
CA GLU A 87 13.21 12.06 16.53
C GLU A 87 12.19 13.20 16.50
N LEU A 88 11.24 13.16 15.57
CA LEU A 88 10.16 14.14 15.48
C LEU A 88 9.28 14.09 16.73
N GLU A 89 8.85 12.90 17.15
CA GLU A 89 8.05 12.71 18.37
C GLU A 89 8.79 13.18 19.63
N GLU A 90 10.10 12.93 19.73
CA GLU A 90 10.92 13.40 20.86
C GLU A 90 11.01 14.92 20.91
N LYS A 91 11.21 15.57 19.74
CA LYS A 91 11.25 17.04 19.63
C LYS A 91 9.89 17.66 19.94
N GLU A 92 8.80 17.06 19.49
CA GLU A 92 7.44 17.52 19.79
C GLU A 92 7.13 17.46 21.30
N ARG A 93 7.56 16.39 21.99
CA ARG A 93 7.42 16.30 23.45
C ARG A 93 8.23 17.38 24.16
N ALA A 94 9.50 17.57 23.79
CA ALA A 94 10.33 18.60 24.38
C ALA A 94 9.74 20.01 24.17
N LEU A 95 9.18 20.30 22.99
CA LEU A 95 8.48 21.55 22.71
C LEU A 95 7.23 21.73 23.57
N ALA A 96 6.48 20.65 23.84
CA ALA A 96 5.33 20.68 24.72
C ALA A 96 5.73 21.01 26.16
N ASP A 97 6.77 20.36 26.69
CA ASP A 97 7.29 20.59 28.04
C ASP A 97 7.76 22.04 28.21
N LEU A 98 8.56 22.53 27.25
CA LEU A 98 9.01 23.93 27.23
C LEU A 98 7.84 24.92 27.14
N SER A 99 6.79 24.60 26.39
CA SER A 99 5.59 25.43 26.32
C SER A 99 4.88 25.51 27.67
N VAL A 100 4.79 24.38 28.39
CA VAL A 100 4.24 24.36 29.76
C VAL A 100 5.09 25.21 30.69
N GLU A 101 6.41 25.01 30.70
CA GLU A 101 7.33 25.80 31.52
C GLU A 101 7.20 27.31 31.24
N LEU A 102 7.14 27.70 29.96
CA LEU A 102 6.95 29.10 29.58
C LEU A 102 5.62 29.66 30.09
N THR A 103 4.53 28.89 30.06
CA THR A 103 3.25 29.36 30.61
C THR A 103 3.31 29.52 32.13
N VAL A 104 3.98 28.61 32.84
CA VAL A 104 4.17 28.68 34.30
C VAL A 104 5.04 29.88 34.66
N LEU A 105 6.16 30.07 33.95
CA LEU A 105 7.05 31.21 34.12
C LEU A 105 6.32 32.52 33.84
N ARG A 106 5.61 32.62 32.71
CA ARG A 106 4.78 33.80 32.41
C ARG A 106 3.76 34.08 33.50
N LYS A 107 3.06 33.07 34.05
CA LYS A 107 2.13 33.29 35.18
C LYS A 107 2.86 33.78 36.44
N LYS A 108 4.05 33.25 36.72
CA LYS A 108 4.86 33.65 37.88
C LYS A 108 5.46 35.06 37.72
N THR A 109 5.89 35.42 36.52
CA THR A 109 6.46 36.75 36.21
C THR A 109 5.35 37.80 36.01
N ASN A 110 4.19 37.42 35.49
CA ASN A 110 3.03 38.31 35.29
C ASN A 110 2.18 38.47 36.57
N GLY A 111 2.70 38.09 37.74
CA GLY A 111 2.27 38.68 39.02
C GLY A 111 2.50 40.20 39.08
N GLY A 112 3.20 40.78 38.10
CA GLY A 112 3.21 42.20 37.81
C GLY A 112 2.89 42.47 36.33
N SER A 113 1.76 43.14 36.10
CA SER A 113 1.43 44.05 34.98
C SER A 113 1.99 43.73 33.58
N TRP A 114 1.12 43.24 32.70
CA TRP A 114 1.16 43.53 31.26
C TRP A 114 -0.27 43.81 30.78
N ASP A 115 -0.82 44.92 31.27
CA ASP A 115 -1.95 45.59 30.67
C ASP A 115 -1.44 46.99 30.31
N ARG A 116 -1.09 47.16 29.03
CA ARG A 116 -0.95 48.42 28.28
C ARG A 116 -0.64 48.09 26.82
#